data_AF-A0A1X1TWQ5-F1
#
_entry.id   AF-A0A1X1TWQ5-F1
#
_cell.length_a   1.000
_cell.length_b   1.000
_cell.length_c   1.000
_cell.angle_alpha   90.00
_cell.angle_beta   90.00
_cell.angle_gamma   90.00
#
_symmetry.space_group_name_H-M   'P 1'
#
loop_
_entity.id
_entity.type
_entity.pdbx_description
1 polymer ?
#
loop_
_entity_poly.entity_id
_entity_poly.type
_entity_poly.pdbx_seq_one_letter_code
_entity_poly.pdbx_strand_id
1 'polypeptide(L)'
;MSAPPAEDRYSRHGFHAALATIAIVETATWVTAPYWIAQLYLLGIATLIVVPTGFFMWQTGGVKTAQVGLGMLIGYLATPLTVALVVIPPLVFTLLLHPA
;
A
#
# COMPACT_ATOMS: atom_id res chain seq x y z
N MET A 1 -31.08 23.30 -12.87
CA MET A 1 -30.97 22.53 -11.61
C MET A 1 -30.80 23.53 -10.49
N SER A 2 -31.82 23.73 -9.65
CA SER A 2 -31.75 24.59 -8.48
C SER A 2 -31.01 23.86 -7.35
N ALA A 3 -30.13 24.59 -6.64
CA ALA A 3 -29.46 24.07 -5.46
C ALA A 3 -30.48 23.66 -4.38
N PRO A 4 -30.30 22.53 -3.67
CA PRO A 4 -31.17 22.16 -2.57
C PRO A 4 -31.10 23.22 -1.45
N PRO A 5 -32.21 23.42 -0.70
CA PRO A 5 -32.31 24.43 0.34
C PRO A 5 -31.22 24.23 1.42
N ALA A 6 -30.73 25.33 2.00
CA ALA A 6 -29.58 25.31 2.91
C ALA A 6 -29.77 24.41 4.15
N GLU A 7 -31.02 24.20 4.56
CA GLU A 7 -31.42 23.34 5.68
C GLU A 7 -31.13 21.84 5.42
N ASP A 8 -31.19 21.40 4.15
CA ASP A 8 -30.82 20.04 3.75
C ASP A 8 -29.29 19.84 3.67
N ARG A 9 -28.52 20.92 3.49
CA ARG A 9 -27.04 20.84 3.38
C ARG A 9 -26.35 20.65 4.72
N TYR A 10 -26.92 21.13 5.81
CA TYR A 10 -26.32 21.09 7.15
C TYR A 10 -27.28 20.48 8.17
N SER A 11 -27.70 19.24 7.91
CA SER A 11 -28.55 18.50 8.84
C SER A 11 -27.76 17.94 10.02
N ARG A 12 -28.42 17.77 11.17
CA ARG A 12 -27.84 17.13 12.37
C ARG A 12 -27.32 15.72 12.07
N HIS A 13 -27.96 15.00 11.15
CA HIS A 13 -27.52 13.70 10.68
C HIS A 13 -26.18 13.78 9.92
N GLY A 14 -26.01 14.79 9.04
CA GLY A 14 -24.74 15.05 8.37
C GLY A 14 -23.62 15.39 9.34
N PHE A 15 -23.92 16.12 10.42
CA PHE A 15 -22.95 16.40 11.49
C PHE A 15 -22.52 15.12 12.22
N HIS A 16 -23.45 14.25 12.62
CA HIS A 16 -23.11 12.97 13.25
C HIS A 16 -22.34 12.04 12.32
N ALA A 17 -22.69 12.01 11.03
CA ALA A 17 -21.96 11.25 10.03
C ALA A 17 -20.52 11.78 9.87
N ALA A 18 -20.32 13.10 9.78
CA ALA A 18 -19.00 13.70 9.73
C ALA A 18 -18.17 13.39 10.98
N LEU A 19 -18.80 13.46 12.16
CA LEU A 19 -18.15 13.14 13.43
C LEU A 19 -17.70 11.67 13.49
N ALA A 20 -18.54 10.75 13.01
CA ALA A 20 -18.21 9.32 12.91
C ALA A 20 -17.08 9.07 11.90
N THR A 21 -17.10 9.74 10.75
CA THR A 21 -16.03 9.65 9.74
C THR A 21 -14.69 10.11 10.31
N ILE A 22 -14.65 11.26 10.99
CA ILE A 22 -13.43 11.77 11.63
C ILE A 22 -12.97 10.81 12.75
N ALA A 23 -13.89 10.40 13.61
CA ALA A 23 -13.56 9.56 14.77
C ALA A 23 -13.09 8.15 14.39
N ILE A 24 -13.62 7.57 13.31
CA ILE A 24 -13.33 6.18 12.94
C ILE A 24 -12.35 6.12 11.78
N VAL A 25 -12.72 6.68 10.62
CA VAL A 25 -11.95 6.54 9.39
C VAL A 25 -10.66 7.36 9.47
N GLU A 26 -10.75 8.62 9.89
CA GLU A 26 -9.59 9.49 9.97
C GLU A 26 -8.64 9.03 11.07
N THR A 27 -9.17 8.67 12.25
CA THR A 27 -8.35 8.12 13.34
C THR A 27 -7.68 6.81 12.96
N ALA A 28 -8.38 5.87 12.33
CA ALA A 28 -7.77 4.64 11.84
C ALA A 28 -6.67 4.92 10.80
N THR A 29 -6.87 5.91 9.93
CA THR A 29 -5.88 6.35 8.94
C THR A 29 -4.64 6.90 9.64
N TRP A 30 -4.80 7.80 10.62
CA TRP A 30 -3.67 8.38 11.35
C TRP A 30 -2.92 7.37 12.22
N VAL A 31 -3.62 6.40 12.82
CA VAL A 31 -2.98 5.34 13.62
C VAL A 31 -2.17 4.38 12.73
N THR A 32 -2.67 4.08 11.52
CA THR A 32 -2.00 3.15 10.61
C THR A 32 -0.99 3.82 9.68
N ALA A 33 -1.08 5.13 9.45
CA ALA A 33 -0.18 5.88 8.57
C ALA A 33 1.31 5.73 8.94
N PRO A 34 1.75 5.81 10.22
CA PRO A 34 3.14 5.60 10.59
C PRO A 34 3.67 4.21 10.18
N TYR A 35 2.84 3.17 10.32
CA TYR A 35 3.20 1.81 9.91
C TYR A 35 3.38 1.71 8.40
N TRP A 36 2.46 2.28 7.62
CA TRP A 36 2.57 2.33 6.16
C TRP A 36 3.81 3.11 5.70
N ILE A 37 4.08 4.26 6.34
CA ILE A 37 5.27 5.06 6.05
C ILE A 37 6.54 4.27 6.38
N ALA A 38 6.59 3.60 7.54
CA ALA A 38 7.72 2.75 7.91
C ALA A 38 7.95 1.61 6.92
N GLN A 39 6.88 0.95 6.46
CA GLN A 39 6.95 -0.09 5.41
C GLN A 39 7.56 0.45 4.11
N LEU A 40 7.16 1.66 3.67
CA LEU A 40 7.72 2.28 2.47
C LEU A 40 9.21 2.63 2.63
N TYR A 41 9.61 3.12 3.82
CA TYR A 41 11.03 3.37 4.11
C TYR A 41 11.84 2.08 4.12
N LEU A 42 11.34 1.03 4.76
CA LEU A 42 12.01 -0.28 4.79
C LEU A 42 12.15 -0.86 3.38
N LEU A 43 11.11 -0.73 2.55
CA LEU A 43 11.16 -1.13 1.15
C LEU A 43 12.23 -0.34 0.38
N GLY A 44 12.30 0.98 0.58
CA GLY A 44 13.32 1.83 -0.03
C GLY A 44 14.74 1.43 0.38
N ILE A 45 14.97 1.20 1.67
CA ILE A 45 16.26 0.73 2.20
C ILE A 45 16.61 -0.65 1.63
N ALA A 46 15.67 -1.58 1.62
CA ALA A 46 15.86 -2.90 1.03
C ALA A 46 16.19 -2.81 -0.47
N THR A 47 15.54 -1.91 -1.22
CA THR A 47 15.86 -1.64 -2.63
C THR A 47 17.32 -1.23 -2.79
N LEU A 48 17.75 -0.26 -1.99
CA LEU A 48 19.09 0.35 -2.06
C LEU A 48 20.20 -0.68 -1.82
N ILE A 49 19.91 -1.74 -1.06
CA ILE A 49 20.89 -2.78 -0.73
C ILE A 49 20.76 -3.96 -1.72
N VAL A 50 19.56 -4.54 -1.82
CA VAL A 50 19.34 -5.82 -2.53
C VAL A 50 19.53 -5.67 -4.03
N VAL A 51 19.07 -4.57 -4.63
CA VAL A 51 19.15 -4.39 -6.09
C VAL A 51 20.60 -4.23 -6.55
N PRO A 52 21.42 -3.32 -5.99
CA PRO A 52 22.83 -3.23 -6.37
C PRO A 52 23.59 -4.52 -6.06
N THR A 53 23.40 -5.12 -4.89
CA THR A 53 24.09 -6.36 -4.53
C THR A 53 23.76 -7.50 -5.48
N GLY A 54 22.47 -7.75 -5.76
CA GLY A 54 22.03 -8.78 -6.69
C GLY A 54 22.53 -8.52 -8.11
N PHE A 55 22.51 -7.26 -8.56
CA PHE A 55 23.00 -6.86 -9.88
C PHE A 55 24.53 -7.06 -10.02
N PHE A 56 25.32 -6.62 -9.04
CA PHE A 56 26.76 -6.82 -9.05
C PHE A 56 27.10 -8.31 -9.01
N MET A 57 26.46 -9.10 -8.14
CA MET A 57 26.65 -10.55 -8.08
C MET A 57 26.32 -11.23 -9.41
N TRP A 58 25.28 -10.78 -10.10
CA TRP A 58 24.88 -11.28 -11.42
C TRP A 58 25.90 -10.96 -12.52
N GLN A 59 26.44 -9.73 -12.53
CA GLN A 59 27.31 -9.23 -13.59
C GLN A 59 28.78 -9.64 -13.43
N THR A 60 29.29 -9.67 -12.19
CA THR A 60 30.74 -9.86 -11.93
C THR A 60 31.05 -11.19 -11.25
N GLY A 61 30.03 -11.92 -10.79
CA GLY A 61 30.20 -13.22 -10.15
C GLY A 61 30.48 -14.34 -11.15
N GLY A 62 31.23 -15.36 -10.70
CA GLY A 62 31.29 -16.64 -11.43
C GLY A 62 29.92 -17.31 -11.51
N VAL A 63 29.79 -18.40 -12.29
CA VAL A 63 28.50 -19.05 -12.63
C VAL A 63 27.57 -19.27 -11.42
N LYS A 64 28.09 -19.71 -10.28
CA LYS A 64 27.30 -19.93 -9.06
C LYS A 64 26.84 -18.63 -8.40
N THR A 65 27.72 -17.64 -8.31
CA THR A 65 27.42 -16.34 -7.71
C THR A 65 26.44 -15.54 -8.56
N ALA A 66 26.55 -15.67 -9.89
CA ALA A 66 25.63 -15.03 -10.82
C ALA A 66 24.20 -15.56 -10.70
N GLN A 67 24.03 -16.87 -10.48
CA GLN A 67 22.71 -17.47 -10.20
C GLN A 67 22.12 -16.97 -8.88
N VAL A 68 22.93 -16.79 -7.84
CA VAL A 68 22.47 -16.23 -6.56
C VAL A 68 22.01 -14.78 -6.74
N GLY A 69 22.79 -13.95 -7.42
CA GLY A 69 22.42 -12.55 -7.70
C GLY A 69 21.11 -12.45 -8.48
N LEU A 70 20.93 -13.30 -9.49
CA LEU A 70 19.71 -13.35 -10.29
C LEU A 70 18.51 -13.84 -9.45
N GLY A 71 18.70 -14.82 -8.57
CA GLY A 71 17.68 -15.27 -7.61
C GLY A 71 17.26 -14.18 -6.63
N MET A 72 18.20 -13.37 -6.13
CA MET A 72 17.90 -12.22 -5.27
C MET A 72 17.06 -11.16 -6.00
N LEU A 73 17.41 -10.85 -7.25
CA LEU A 73 16.65 -9.89 -8.07
C LEU A 73 15.24 -10.38 -8.39
N ILE A 74 15.08 -11.66 -8.74
CA ILE A 74 13.77 -12.28 -8.96
C ILE A 74 12.95 -12.24 -7.68
N GLY A 75 13.51 -12.65 -6.54
CA GLY A 75 12.82 -12.61 -5.25
C GLY A 75 12.37 -11.20 -4.87
N TYR A 76 13.22 -10.22 -5.13
CA TYR A 76 12.90 -8.81 -4.90
C TYR A 76 11.72 -8.33 -5.75
N LEU A 77 11.66 -8.71 -7.04
CA LEU A 77 10.55 -8.38 -7.94
C LEU A 77 9.27 -9.19 -7.66
N ALA A 78 9.41 -10.41 -7.15
CA ALA A 78 8.28 -11.28 -6.86
C ALA A 78 7.38 -10.70 -5.75
N THR A 79 7.97 -10.04 -4.74
CA THR A 79 7.23 -9.52 -3.59
C THR A 79 6.19 -8.45 -3.97
N PRO A 80 6.53 -7.35 -4.70
CA PRO A 80 5.54 -6.39 -5.16
C PRO A 80 4.54 -7.00 -6.17
N LEU A 81 4.99 -7.96 -6.98
CA LEU A 81 4.11 -8.66 -7.92
C LEU A 81 3.06 -9.53 -7.20
N THR A 82 3.44 -10.24 -6.13
CA THR A 82 2.52 -11.02 -5.29
C THR A 82 1.50 -10.11 -4.62
N VAL A 83 1.92 -8.95 -4.08
CA VAL A 83 0.99 -7.97 -3.52
C VAL A 83 0.01 -7.50 -4.59
N ALA A 84 0.50 -7.12 -5.77
CA ALA A 84 -0.33 -6.62 -6.86
C ALA A 84 -1.35 -7.65 -7.37
N LEU A 85 -0.97 -8.93 -7.49
CA LEU A 85 -1.80 -9.97 -8.10
C LEU A 85 -2.66 -10.74 -7.09
N VAL A 86 -2.20 -10.89 -5.85
CA VAL A 86 -2.86 -11.78 -4.87
C VAL A 86 -3.54 -11.00 -3.75
N VAL A 87 -3.03 -9.83 -3.38
CA VAL A 87 -3.55 -9.07 -2.23
C VAL A 87 -4.52 -7.97 -2.68
N ILE A 88 -4.18 -7.20 -3.72
CA ILE A 88 -5.04 -6.11 -4.21
C ILE A 88 -6.40 -6.62 -4.71
N PRO A 89 -6.51 -7.68 -5.54
CA PRO A 89 -7.81 -8.06 -6.10
C PRO A 89 -8.83 -8.52 -5.04
N PRO A 90 -8.48 -9.38 -4.06
CA PRO A 90 -9.40 -9.72 -2.97
C PRO A 90 -9.76 -8.50 -2.14
N LEU A 91 -8.81 -7.64 -1.80
CA LEU A 91 -9.07 -6.43 -1.02
C LEU A 91 -10.09 -5.52 -1.72
N VAL A 92 -9.90 -5.27 -3.02
CA VAL A 92 -10.84 -4.49 -3.84
C VAL A 92 -12.21 -5.17 -3.90
N PHE A 93 -12.25 -6.48 -4.09
CA PHE A 93 -13.52 -7.22 -4.16
C PHE A 93 -14.27 -7.16 -2.82
N THR A 94 -13.58 -7.32 -1.69
CA THR A 94 -14.15 -7.19 -0.35
C THR A 94 -14.68 -5.78 -0.10
N LEU A 95 -13.94 -4.73 -0.50
CA LEU A 95 -14.40 -3.34 -0.38
C LEU A 95 -15.63 -3.04 -1.25
N LEU A 96 -15.72 -3.63 -2.44
CA LEU A 96 -16.88 -3.49 -3.32
C LEU A 96 -18.12 -4.24 -2.82
N LEU A 97 -17.92 -5.41 -2.20
CA LEU A 97 -19.02 -6.24 -1.66
C LEU A 97 -19.51 -5.79 -0.28
N HIS A 98 -18.63 -5.19 0.52
CA HIS A 98 -18.95 -4.64 1.84
C HIS A 98 -18.63 -3.14 1.87
N PRO A 99 -19.39 -2.32 1.14
CA PRO A 99 -19.29 -0.87 1.27
C PRO A 99 -19.67 -0.50 2.72
N ALA A 100 -18.74 0.12 3.43
CA ALA A 100 -18.94 0.66 4.78
C ALA A 100 -19.87 1.87 4.77
#